data_AF-A0A7Y3AT76-F1
#
_entry.id   AF-A0A7Y3AT76-F1
#
_cell.length_a   1.000
_cell.length_b   1.000
_cell.length_c   1.000
_cell.angle_alpha   90.00
_cell.angle_beta   90.00
_cell.angle_gamma   90.00
#
_symmetry.space_group_name_H-M   'P 1'
#
loop_
_entity.id
_entity.type
_entity.pdbx_description
1 polymer ?
#
loop_
_entity_poly.entity_id
_entity_poly.type
_entity_poly.pdbx_seq_one_letter_code
_entity_poly.pdbx_strand_id
1 'polypeptide(L)'
;MIADGILRAVAVITVILLICYFFFKISTLLIYITIAVIISLIGRPVVVFLRTRLKMRNTLSVILTMVFFLGIVIGIVLMFIPLLIKQGQNLSLLNIDALQQNLENLYHEVTSYFGITNVDIRTQLRESKIFSRINFGVIPEFLNTVVSLSGSLSIGLFSVLFIAFFYLK
;
A
#
# COMPACT_ATOMS: atom_id res chain seq x y z
N MET A 1 -16.60 14.10 53.24
CA MET A 1 -16.44 15.28 52.35
C MET A 1 -15.23 15.18 51.42
N ILE A 2 -14.05 14.69 51.85
CA ILE A 2 -12.88 14.58 50.95
C ILE A 2 -13.00 13.37 50.00
N ALA A 3 -13.52 12.24 50.48
CA ALA A 3 -13.69 11.02 49.67
C ALA A 3 -14.66 11.17 48.48
N ASP A 4 -15.76 11.92 48.64
CA ASP A 4 -16.71 12.18 47.55
C ASP A 4 -16.13 13.04 46.43
N GLY A 5 -15.29 14.03 46.80
CA GLY A 5 -14.60 14.87 45.83
C GLY A 5 -13.61 14.07 44.97
N ILE A 6 -12.85 13.18 45.62
CA ILE A 6 -11.90 12.29 44.93
C ILE A 6 -12.64 11.28 44.06
N LEU A 7 -13.71 10.66 44.57
CA LEU A 7 -14.50 9.68 43.81
C LEU A 7 -15.11 10.31 42.55
N ARG A 8 -15.63 11.54 42.66
CA ARG A 8 -16.19 12.27 41.51
C ARG A 8 -15.10 12.69 40.52
N ALA A 9 -13.92 13.10 41.00
CA ALA A 9 -12.79 13.43 40.14
C ALA A 9 -12.30 12.21 39.36
N VAL A 10 -12.14 11.05 40.03
CA VAL A 10 -11.77 9.79 39.39
C VAL A 10 -12.81 9.39 38.36
N ALA A 11 -14.12 9.47 38.68
CA ALA A 11 -15.18 9.15 37.73
C ALA A 11 -15.13 10.03 36.46
N VAL A 12 -14.91 11.34 36.59
CA VAL A 12 -14.78 12.24 35.43
C VAL A 12 -13.53 11.91 34.60
N ILE A 13 -12.39 11.65 35.25
CA ILE A 13 -11.16 11.25 34.56
C ILE A 13 -11.36 9.93 33.83
N THR A 14 -12.01 8.94 34.44
CA THR A 14 -12.34 7.66 33.81
C THR A 14 -13.23 7.86 32.60
N VAL A 15 -14.25 8.72 32.68
CA VAL A 15 -15.14 9.03 31.54
C VAL A 15 -14.36 9.70 30.39
N ILE A 16 -13.50 10.68 30.69
CA ILE A 16 -12.68 11.36 29.68
C ILE A 16 -11.72 10.36 29.01
N LEU A 17 -11.06 9.50 29.80
CA LEU A 17 -10.19 8.44 29.27
C LEU A 17 -10.95 7.49 28.36
N LEU A 18 -12.18 7.10 28.74
CA LEU A 18 -13.02 6.21 27.95
C LEU A 18 -13.43 6.87 26.63
N ILE A 19 -13.81 8.15 26.65
CA ILE A 19 -14.13 8.92 25.44
C ILE A 19 -12.89 9.04 24.53
N CYS A 20 -11.73 9.42 25.08
CA CYS A 20 -10.48 9.49 24.31
C CYS A 20 -10.12 8.13 23.70
N TYR A 21 -10.25 7.04 24.46
CA TYR A 21 -10.00 5.69 23.98
C TYR A 21 -10.98 5.29 22.87
N PHE A 22 -12.25 5.67 22.98
CA PHE A 22 -13.24 5.46 21.92
C PHE A 22 -12.83 6.16 20.63
N PHE A 23 -12.51 7.45 20.67
CA PHE A 23 -12.04 8.20 19.50
C PHE A 23 -10.77 7.61 18.89
N PHE A 24 -9.82 7.16 19.72
CA PHE A 24 -8.63 6.47 19.24
C PHE A 24 -9.00 5.18 18.49
N LYS A 25 -9.90 4.37 19.04
CA LYS A 25 -10.34 3.11 18.44
C LYS A 25 -11.07 3.29 17.11
N ILE A 26 -11.81 4.39 16.94
CA ILE A 26 -12.54 4.70 15.68
C ILE A 26 -11.78 5.66 14.74
N SER A 27 -10.53 6.03 15.05
CA SER A 27 -9.77 7.02 14.27
C SER A 27 -9.65 6.63 12.78
N THR A 28 -9.51 5.34 12.48
CA THR A 28 -9.50 4.82 11.11
C THR A 28 -10.80 5.13 10.36
N LEU A 29 -11.95 5.05 11.04
CA LEU A 29 -13.25 5.38 10.44
C LEU A 29 -13.37 6.88 10.15
N LEU A 30 -12.84 7.75 11.02
CA LEU A 30 -12.82 9.19 10.79
C LEU A 30 -12.02 9.53 9.53
N ILE A 31 -10.86 8.90 9.32
CA ILE A 31 -10.06 9.06 8.11
C ILE A 31 -10.87 8.66 6.87
N TYR A 32 -11.57 7.52 6.92
CA TYR A 32 -12.41 7.08 5.80
C TYR A 32 -13.54 8.06 5.49
N ILE A 33 -14.17 8.66 6.51
CA ILE A 33 -15.19 9.70 6.33
C ILE A 33 -14.59 10.93 5.65
N THR A 34 -13.43 11.42 6.11
CA THR A 34 -12.77 12.59 5.49
C THR A 34 -12.48 12.37 4.02
N ILE A 35 -11.91 11.21 3.67
CA ILE A 35 -11.61 10.86 2.27
C ILE A 35 -12.91 10.75 1.46
N ALA A 36 -13.94 10.10 2.01
CA ALA A 36 -15.22 9.94 1.34
C ALA A 36 -15.92 11.28 1.06
N VAL A 37 -15.82 12.25 1.97
CA VAL A 37 -16.35 13.61 1.76
C VAL A 37 -15.62 14.33 0.64
N ILE A 38 -14.29 14.21 0.56
CA ILE A 38 -13.51 14.80 -0.54
C ILE A 38 -13.92 14.16 -1.87
N ILE A 39 -14.01 12.83 -1.91
CA ILE A 39 -14.40 12.09 -3.13
C ILE A 39 -15.84 12.43 -3.53
N SER A 40 -16.78 12.54 -2.59
CA SER A 40 -18.17 12.89 -2.90
C SER A 40 -18.27 14.31 -3.46
N LEU A 41 -17.48 15.25 -2.96
CA LEU A 41 -17.43 16.61 -3.49
C LEU A 41 -16.94 16.63 -4.94
N ILE A 42 -15.89 15.87 -5.26
CA ILE A 42 -15.34 15.72 -6.61
C ILE A 42 -16.32 14.95 -7.52
N GLY A 43 -17.04 13.96 -6.98
CA GLY A 43 -17.99 13.13 -7.72
C GLY A 43 -19.32 13.81 -8.03
N ARG A 44 -19.72 14.80 -7.24
CA ARG A 44 -20.99 15.52 -7.42
C ARG A 44 -21.21 16.09 -8.83
N PRO A 45 -20.26 16.79 -9.48
CA PRO A 45 -20.45 17.24 -10.86
C PRO A 45 -20.70 16.09 -11.84
N VAL A 46 -20.05 14.93 -11.64
CA VAL A 46 -20.26 13.73 -12.46
C VAL A 46 -21.69 13.19 -12.25
N VAL A 47 -22.16 13.10 -11.01
CA VAL A 47 -23.55 12.69 -10.71
C VAL A 47 -24.55 13.64 -11.36
N VAL A 48 -24.35 14.95 -11.24
CA VAL A 48 -25.22 15.96 -11.86
C VAL A 48 -25.19 15.85 -13.38
N PHE A 49 -24.03 15.64 -13.99
CA PHE A 49 -23.89 15.41 -15.43
C PHE A 49 -24.68 14.18 -15.88
N LEU A 50 -24.54 13.05 -15.18
CA LEU A 50 -25.30 11.81 -15.44
C LEU A 50 -26.81 12.02 -15.27
N ARG A 51 -27.23 12.76 -14.25
CA ARG A 51 -28.65 13.05 -14.01
C ARG A 51 -29.23 13.97 -15.08
N THR A 52 -28.51 15.01 -15.49
CA THR A 52 -29.02 16.04 -16.39
C THR A 52 -28.94 15.64 -17.86
N ARG A 53 -27.83 15.03 -18.29
CA ARG A 53 -27.62 14.63 -19.69
C ARG A 53 -28.23 13.26 -20.01
N LEU A 54 -28.04 12.28 -19.13
CA LEU A 54 -28.53 10.90 -19.33
C LEU A 54 -29.90 10.64 -18.67
N LYS A 55 -30.52 11.64 -18.02
CA LYS A 55 -31.84 11.55 -17.37
C LYS A 55 -31.99 10.34 -16.42
N MET A 56 -30.89 9.93 -15.79
CA MET A 56 -30.85 8.76 -14.91
C MET A 56 -31.48 9.04 -13.54
N ARG A 57 -32.02 8.00 -12.90
CA ARG A 57 -32.45 8.03 -11.49
C ARG A 57 -31.24 8.30 -10.59
N ASN A 58 -31.44 9.07 -9.54
CA ASN A 58 -30.37 9.52 -8.62
C ASN A 58 -29.43 8.38 -8.20
N THR A 59 -29.98 7.27 -7.70
CA THR A 59 -29.20 6.11 -7.27
C THR A 59 -28.32 5.52 -8.38
N LEU A 60 -28.81 5.46 -9.63
CA LEU A 60 -28.03 4.96 -10.76
C LEU A 60 -26.90 5.92 -11.14
N SER A 61 -27.16 7.23 -11.10
CA SER A 61 -26.14 8.26 -11.34
C SER A 61 -24.99 8.17 -10.33
N VAL A 62 -25.31 7.91 -9.05
CA VAL A 62 -24.31 7.73 -7.99
C VAL A 62 -23.49 6.45 -8.22
N ILE A 63 -24.15 5.30 -8.43
CA ILE A 63 -23.46 4.02 -8.66
C ILE A 63 -22.52 4.12 -9.87
N LEU A 64 -22.98 4.69 -10.98
CA LEU A 64 -22.16 4.81 -12.18
C LEU A 64 -20.97 5.75 -11.97
N THR A 65 -21.13 6.83 -11.20
CA THR A 65 -20.02 7.71 -10.80
C THR A 65 -18.98 6.97 -9.97
N MET A 66 -19.41 6.08 -9.08
CA MET A 66 -18.49 5.27 -8.27
C MET A 66 -17.74 4.24 -9.09
N VAL A 67 -18.44 3.53 -9.98
CA VAL A 67 -17.82 2.59 -10.91
C VAL A 67 -16.82 3.31 -11.80
N PHE A 68 -17.14 4.53 -12.23
CA PHE A 68 -16.22 5.37 -13.00
C PHE A 68 -14.94 5.70 -12.21
N PHE A 69 -15.04 6.16 -10.95
CA PHE A 69 -13.86 6.41 -10.13
C PHE A 69 -13.05 5.15 -9.83
N LEU A 70 -13.73 4.04 -9.53
CA LEU A 70 -13.06 2.76 -9.32
C LEU A 70 -12.34 2.30 -10.59
N GLY A 71 -12.95 2.51 -11.76
CA GLY A 71 -12.36 2.26 -13.07
C GLY A 71 -11.12 3.12 -13.32
N ILE A 72 -11.11 4.39 -12.91
CA ILE A 72 -9.92 5.25 -12.98
C ILE A 72 -8.79 4.67 -12.12
N VAL A 73 -9.07 4.30 -10.86
CA VAL A 73 -8.06 3.73 -9.95
C VAL A 73 -7.51 2.42 -10.52
N ILE A 74 -8.38 1.51 -10.94
CA ILE A 74 -7.98 0.24 -11.57
C ILE A 74 -7.17 0.51 -12.85
N GLY A 75 -7.59 1.45 -13.69
CA GLY A 75 -6.89 1.82 -14.92
C GLY A 75 -5.48 2.33 -14.66
N ILE A 76 -5.31 3.16 -13.63
CA ILE A 76 -3.99 3.62 -13.18
C ILE A 76 -3.13 2.42 -12.74
N VAL A 77 -3.65 1.55 -11.86
CA VAL A 77 -2.92 0.35 -11.39
C VAL A 77 -2.52 -0.56 -12.55
N LEU A 78 -3.44 -0.81 -13.49
CA LEU A 78 -3.18 -1.61 -14.69
C LEU A 78 -2.11 -0.98 -15.58
N MET A 79 -1.96 0.35 -15.60
CA MET A 79 -0.90 1.03 -16.33
C MET A 79 0.47 0.90 -15.64
N PHE A 80 0.50 0.79 -14.31
CA PHE A 80 1.74 0.59 -13.56
C PHE A 80 2.34 -0.80 -13.78
N ILE A 81 1.52 -1.86 -13.86
CA ILE A 81 2.01 -3.24 -14.09
C ILE A 81 2.95 -3.36 -15.30
N PRO A 82 2.58 -2.94 -16.54
CA PRO A 82 3.47 -3.04 -17.69
C PRO A 82 4.67 -2.13 -17.59
N LEU A 83 4.56 -0.97 -16.93
CA LEU A 83 5.70 -0.09 -16.68
C LEU A 83 6.71 -0.76 -15.74
N LEU A 84 6.24 -1.42 -14.69
CA LEU A 84 7.07 -2.21 -13.78
C LEU A 84 7.72 -3.40 -14.50
N ILE A 85 6.99 -4.11 -15.37
CA ILE A 85 7.56 -5.21 -16.17
C ILE A 85 8.63 -4.68 -17.12
N LYS A 86 8.38 -3.58 -17.85
CA LYS A 86 9.38 -2.99 -18.76
C LYS A 86 10.60 -2.46 -18.00
N GLN A 87 10.42 -1.86 -16.83
CA GLN A 87 11.53 -1.42 -16.00
C GLN A 87 12.30 -2.62 -15.43
N GLY A 88 11.60 -3.66 -14.98
CA GLY A 88 12.19 -4.92 -14.54
C GLY A 88 12.93 -5.66 -15.64
N GLN A 89 12.40 -5.67 -16.88
CA GLN A 89 13.08 -6.20 -18.06
C GLN A 89 14.29 -5.35 -18.43
N ASN A 90 14.23 -4.02 -18.39
CA ASN A 90 15.43 -3.19 -18.59
C ASN A 90 16.47 -3.40 -17.49
N LEU A 91 16.05 -3.73 -16.26
CA LEU A 91 16.91 -4.17 -15.16
C LEU A 91 17.34 -5.65 -15.26
N SER A 92 16.66 -6.49 -16.05
CA SER A 92 17.10 -7.86 -16.37
C SER A 92 17.90 -7.93 -17.67
N LEU A 93 17.80 -6.90 -18.51
CA LEU A 93 18.66 -6.59 -19.66
C LEU A 93 19.99 -6.01 -19.19
N LEU A 94 20.05 -5.47 -17.96
CA LEU A 94 21.22 -5.66 -17.10
C LEU A 94 21.30 -7.17 -16.82
N ASN A 95 21.74 -7.90 -17.85
CA ASN A 95 21.85 -9.33 -17.87
C ASN A 95 22.61 -9.72 -16.60
N ILE A 96 21.94 -10.33 -15.63
CA ILE A 96 22.53 -10.64 -14.33
C ILE A 96 23.75 -11.53 -14.53
N ASP A 97 23.73 -12.39 -15.55
CA ASP A 97 24.87 -13.19 -15.98
C ASP A 97 25.99 -12.30 -16.55
N ALA A 98 25.66 -11.30 -17.38
CA ALA A 98 26.67 -10.35 -17.87
C ALA A 98 27.20 -9.42 -16.77
N LEU A 99 26.37 -9.01 -15.81
CA LEU A 99 26.78 -8.23 -14.64
C LEU A 99 27.72 -9.06 -13.76
N GLN A 100 27.38 -10.34 -13.55
CA GLN A 100 28.21 -11.31 -12.84
C GLN A 100 29.53 -11.54 -13.57
N GLN A 101 29.50 -11.68 -14.90
CA GLN A 101 30.70 -11.85 -15.73
C GLN A 101 31.57 -10.59 -15.73
N ASN A 102 30.97 -9.40 -15.79
CA ASN A 102 31.68 -8.12 -15.66
C ASN A 102 32.27 -7.93 -14.26
N LEU A 103 31.55 -8.34 -13.20
CA LEU A 103 32.05 -8.32 -11.83
C LEU A 103 33.20 -9.32 -11.62
N GLU A 104 33.10 -10.53 -12.19
CA GLU A 104 34.19 -11.51 -12.17
C GLU A 104 35.42 -11.02 -12.94
N ASN A 105 35.22 -10.38 -14.10
CA ASN A 105 36.29 -9.78 -14.89
C ASN A 105 36.95 -8.62 -14.15
N LEU A 106 36.15 -7.70 -13.58
CA LEU A 106 36.66 -6.60 -12.76
C LEU A 106 37.40 -7.12 -11.52
N TYR A 107 36.90 -8.20 -10.92
CA TYR A 107 37.54 -8.86 -9.80
C TYR A 107 38.88 -9.49 -10.20
N HIS A 108 38.94 -10.18 -11.35
CA HIS A 108 40.18 -10.73 -11.90
C HIS A 108 41.18 -9.64 -12.24
N GLU A 109 40.70 -8.52 -12.78
CA GLU A 109 41.52 -7.38 -13.14
C GLU A 109 42.09 -6.73 -11.87
N VAL A 110 41.24 -6.40 -10.89
CA VAL A 110 41.65 -5.86 -9.58
C VAL A 110 42.61 -6.81 -8.84
N THR A 111 42.33 -8.10 -8.79
CA THR A 111 43.23 -9.07 -8.13
C THR A 111 44.56 -9.25 -8.87
N SER A 112 44.58 -9.16 -10.20
CA SER A 112 45.84 -9.21 -10.98
C SER A 112 46.65 -7.92 -10.84
N TYR A 113 45.99 -6.77 -10.78
CA TYR A 113 46.63 -5.47 -10.56
C TYR A 113 47.15 -5.29 -9.13
N PHE A 114 46.51 -5.92 -8.13
CA PHE A 114 46.91 -5.84 -6.71
C PHE A 114 47.61 -7.09 -6.17
N GLY A 115 47.83 -8.12 -6.99
CA GLY A 115 48.56 -9.35 -6.60
C GLY A 115 47.88 -10.18 -5.51
N ILE A 116 46.56 -10.02 -5.31
CA ILE A 116 45.82 -10.69 -4.23
C ILE A 116 45.45 -12.11 -4.68
N THR A 117 45.92 -13.12 -3.95
CA THR A 117 45.78 -14.55 -4.31
C THR A 117 44.30 -14.99 -4.35
N ASN A 118 43.86 -15.47 -5.51
CA ASN A 118 42.47 -15.82 -5.89
C ASN A 118 41.75 -16.90 -5.05
N VAL A 119 42.44 -17.56 -4.13
CA VAL A 119 41.94 -18.78 -3.47
C VAL A 119 41.14 -18.46 -2.21
N ASP A 120 41.36 -17.32 -1.55
CA ASP A 120 40.74 -17.04 -0.25
C ASP A 120 39.28 -16.58 -0.38
N ILE A 121 39.00 -15.73 -1.37
CA ILE A 121 37.70 -15.04 -1.46
C ILE A 121 36.61 -15.89 -2.14
N ARG A 122 36.95 -16.76 -3.11
CA ARG A 122 35.98 -17.65 -3.78
C ARG A 122 35.42 -18.70 -2.81
N THR A 123 36.25 -19.14 -1.87
CA THR A 123 35.89 -20.03 -0.76
C THR A 123 35.06 -19.27 0.27
N GLN A 124 35.44 -18.04 0.62
CA GLN A 124 34.66 -17.17 1.49
C GLN A 124 33.29 -16.76 0.88
N LEU A 125 33.14 -16.67 -0.44
CA LEU A 125 31.87 -16.38 -1.12
C LEU A 125 30.95 -17.61 -1.18
N ARG A 126 31.50 -18.82 -1.42
CA ARG A 126 30.73 -20.08 -1.33
C ARG A 126 30.33 -20.43 0.11
N GLU A 127 31.16 -20.10 1.08
CA GLU A 127 30.85 -20.22 2.51
C GLU A 127 30.05 -19.04 3.06
N SER A 128 30.05 -17.90 2.36
CA SER A 128 29.21 -16.78 2.73
C SER A 128 27.77 -17.24 2.62
N LYS A 129 27.06 -17.15 3.74
CA LYS A 129 25.66 -17.56 3.90
C LYS A 129 24.68 -16.80 2.98
N ILE A 130 25.16 -16.05 1.99
CA ILE A 130 24.40 -15.22 1.06
C ILE A 130 23.43 -16.10 0.25
N PHE A 131 23.88 -17.22 -0.31
CA PHE A 131 23.01 -18.15 -1.04
C PHE A 131 22.08 -18.96 -0.12
N SER A 132 22.54 -19.37 1.07
CA SER A 132 21.69 -20.08 2.07
C SER A 132 20.68 -19.18 2.78
N ARG A 133 20.83 -17.84 2.69
CA ARG A 133 19.89 -16.84 3.23
C ARG A 133 18.87 -16.36 2.20
N ILE A 134 18.96 -16.80 0.94
CA ILE A 134 17.82 -16.72 0.01
C ILE A 134 16.81 -17.78 0.47
N ASN A 135 16.19 -17.49 1.62
CA ASN A 135 15.15 -18.31 2.19
C ASN A 135 14.00 -18.32 1.19
N PHE A 136 13.62 -19.49 0.71
CA PHE A 136 12.38 -19.67 -0.05
C PHE A 136 11.13 -19.20 0.73
N GLY A 137 11.27 -18.82 2.02
CA GLY A 137 10.29 -18.09 2.82
C GLY A 137 10.00 -16.64 2.38
N VAL A 138 10.87 -16.02 1.57
CA VAL A 138 10.62 -14.66 1.02
C VAL A 138 9.42 -14.69 0.06
N ILE A 139 9.18 -15.81 -0.62
CA ILE A 139 8.03 -15.96 -1.54
C ILE A 139 6.70 -16.00 -0.75
N PRO A 140 6.51 -16.88 0.26
CA PRO A 140 5.34 -16.84 1.14
C PRO A 140 5.13 -15.49 1.85
N GLU A 141 6.21 -14.84 2.32
CA GLU A 141 6.11 -13.56 3.03
C GLU A 141 5.70 -12.42 2.10
N PHE A 142 6.23 -12.40 0.87
CA PHE A 142 5.78 -11.50 -0.18
C PHE A 142 4.31 -11.72 -0.53
N LEU A 143 3.90 -12.98 -0.75
CA LEU A 143 2.51 -13.31 -1.05
C LEU A 143 1.56 -12.92 0.10
N ASN A 144 1.92 -13.20 1.35
CA ASN A 144 1.15 -12.77 2.52
C ASN A 144 1.04 -11.25 2.60
N THR A 145 2.13 -10.52 2.34
CA THR A 145 2.12 -9.05 2.34
C THR A 145 1.19 -8.51 1.26
N VAL A 146 1.28 -9.02 0.02
CA VAL A 146 0.39 -8.62 -1.09
C VAL A 146 -1.06 -8.92 -0.78
N VAL A 147 -1.36 -10.10 -0.24
CA VAL A 147 -2.72 -10.49 0.16
C VAL A 147 -3.23 -9.60 1.29
N SER A 148 -2.41 -9.32 2.30
CA SER A 148 -2.79 -8.45 3.43
C SER A 148 -3.04 -7.00 2.99
N LEU A 149 -2.21 -6.48 2.09
CA LEU A 149 -2.36 -5.15 1.52
C LEU A 149 -3.62 -5.07 0.66
N SER A 150 -3.85 -6.09 -0.18
CA SER A 150 -5.06 -6.17 -1.01
C SER A 150 -6.32 -6.25 -0.16
N GLY A 151 -6.30 -7.05 0.92
CA GLY A 151 -7.42 -7.18 1.85
C GLY A 151 -7.72 -5.88 2.59
N SER A 152 -6.70 -5.27 3.19
CA SER A 152 -6.85 -3.99 3.92
C SER A 152 -7.24 -2.84 2.99
N LEU A 153 -6.65 -2.75 1.80
CA LEU A 153 -7.03 -1.77 0.77
C LEU A 153 -8.48 -1.98 0.32
N SER A 154 -8.90 -3.22 0.09
CA SER A 154 -10.28 -3.52 -0.30
C SER A 154 -11.29 -3.09 0.76
N ILE A 155 -11.00 -3.34 2.03
CA ILE A 155 -11.85 -2.90 3.16
C ILE A 155 -11.92 -1.37 3.20
N GLY A 156 -10.79 -0.69 3.06
CA GLY A 156 -10.73 0.77 3.02
C GLY A 156 -11.49 1.36 1.83
N LEU A 157 -11.25 0.86 0.62
CA LEU A 157 -11.92 1.28 -0.60
C LEU A 157 -13.43 1.05 -0.51
N PHE A 158 -13.87 -0.12 -0.08
CA PHE A 158 -15.29 -0.42 0.09
C PHE A 158 -15.94 0.52 1.10
N SER A 159 -15.29 0.75 2.25
CA SER A 159 -15.80 1.65 3.29
C SER A 159 -15.93 3.10 2.77
N VAL A 160 -14.91 3.61 2.09
CA VAL A 160 -14.91 4.96 1.51
C VAL A 160 -15.96 5.10 0.42
N LEU A 161 -16.07 4.13 -0.50
CA LEU A 161 -17.10 4.11 -1.54
C LEU A 161 -18.50 4.06 -0.92
N PHE A 162 -18.73 3.21 0.08
CA PHE A 162 -20.01 3.12 0.76
C PHE A 162 -20.39 4.45 1.43
N ILE A 163 -19.47 5.09 2.15
CA ILE A 163 -19.74 6.39 2.78
C ILE A 163 -20.00 7.47 1.71
N ALA A 164 -19.18 7.52 0.66
CA ALA A 164 -19.36 8.46 -0.45
C ALA A 164 -20.74 8.30 -1.12
N PHE A 165 -21.34 7.10 -1.06
CA PHE A 165 -22.63 6.81 -1.70
C PHE A 165 -23.74 7.54 -0.97
N PHE A 166 -23.69 7.52 0.37
CA PHE A 166 -24.62 8.28 1.20
C PHE A 166 -24.43 9.79 1.04
N TYR A 167 -23.21 10.28 0.87
CA TYR A 167 -22.98 11.71 0.64
C TYR A 167 -23.39 12.19 -0.76
N LEU A 168 -23.34 11.32 -1.77
CA LEU A 168 -23.68 11.65 -3.16
C LEU A 168 -25.18 11.47 -3.47
N LYS A 169 -25.88 10.60 -2.74
CA LYS A 169 -27.31 10.34 -2.90
C LYS A 169 -28.15 11.45 -2.29
#